data_AF-A0A6A4X359-F1
#
_entry.id   AF-A0A6A4X359-F1
#
_cell.length_a   1.000
_cell.length_b   1.000
_cell.length_c   1.000
_cell.angle_alpha   90.00
_cell.angle_beta   90.00
_cell.angle_gamma   90.00
#
_symmetry.space_group_name_H-M   'P 1'
#
loop_
_entity.id
_entity.type
_entity.pdbx_description
1 polymer ?
#
loop_
_entity_poly.entity_id
_entity_poly.type
_entity_poly.pdbx_seq_one_letter_code
_entity_poly.pdbx_strand_id
1 'polypeptide(L)'
;MKVVPGSALIDLMTRFGEPSPEASSTQKTLCRHPFQEKLRTYVSPSKVVNLHRTYWKDNKVQLPLPSLFEIRQRVQASLMSLRKDIKRNLNPTPYKIAELH
;
A
#
# COMPACT_ATOMS: atom_id res chain seq x y z
N MET A 1 14.48 0.71 12.44
CA MET A 1 13.25 -0.12 12.39
C MET A 1 13.55 -1.35 11.54
N LYS A 2 13.53 -2.57 12.10
CA LYS A 2 13.68 -3.79 11.29
C LYS A 2 12.35 -4.06 10.57
N VAL A 3 12.34 -3.93 9.24
CA VAL A 3 11.22 -4.33 8.39
C VAL A 3 11.33 -5.83 8.15
N VAL A 4 10.26 -6.58 8.40
CA VAL A 4 10.21 -8.00 8.06
C VAL A 4 9.97 -8.13 6.54
N PRO A 5 10.75 -8.95 5.81
CA PRO A 5 10.55 -9.17 4.38
C PRO A 5 9.08 -9.50 4.05
N GLY A 6 8.54 -8.89 3.01
CA GLY A 6 7.16 -9.11 2.55
C GLY A 6 6.08 -8.36 3.34
N SER A 7 6.45 -7.51 4.31
CA SER A 7 5.46 -6.72 5.04
C SER A 7 5.05 -5.43 4.33
N ALA A 8 3.77 -5.06 4.42
CA ALA A 8 3.29 -3.76 3.96
C ALA A 8 3.96 -2.63 4.77
N LEU A 9 4.51 -1.65 4.06
CA LEU A 9 5.32 -0.57 4.62
C LEU A 9 4.51 0.71 4.86
N ILE A 10 3.84 1.15 3.80
CA ILE A 10 3.16 2.44 3.68
C ILE A 10 2.22 2.37 2.48
N ASP A 11 1.07 3.04 2.57
CA ASP A 11 0.25 3.33 1.40
C ASP A 11 0.61 4.72 0.87
N LEU A 12 0.84 4.79 -0.43
CA LEU A 12 1.25 6.02 -1.11
C LEU A 12 0.13 6.50 -2.02
N MET A 13 -0.29 7.74 -1.79
CA MET A 13 -1.22 8.46 -2.65
C MET A 13 -0.42 9.21 -3.71
N THR A 14 -0.82 9.05 -4.97
CA THR A 14 -0.26 9.76 -6.11
C THR A 14 -1.34 10.59 -6.78
N ARG A 15 -0.95 11.65 -7.48
CA ARG A 15 -1.90 12.40 -8.31
C ARG A 15 -2.30 11.56 -9.52
N PHE A 16 -3.45 11.90 -10.10
CA PHE A 16 -3.87 11.28 -11.35
C PHE A 16 -2.85 11.61 -12.47
N GLY A 17 -2.41 10.60 -13.20
CA GLY A 17 -1.40 10.73 -14.26
C GLY A 17 0.05 10.79 -13.78
N GLU A 18 0.29 10.86 -12.48
CA GLU A 18 1.64 10.75 -11.92
C GLU A 18 2.14 9.31 -12.01
N PRO A 19 3.40 9.07 -12.41
CA PRO A 19 3.94 7.72 -12.48
C PRO A 19 3.97 7.07 -11.09
N SER A 20 3.63 5.79 -11.05
CA SER A 20 3.83 4.97 -9.85
C SER A 20 5.33 4.93 -9.51
N PRO A 21 5.72 4.95 -8.22
CA PRO A 21 7.12 4.76 -7.86
C PRO A 21 7.62 3.40 -8.35
N GLU A 22 8.90 3.35 -8.71
CA GLU A 22 9.55 2.12 -9.12
C GLU A 22 9.76 1.19 -7.91
N ALA A 23 9.51 -0.10 -8.10
CA ALA A 23 9.85 -1.13 -7.13
C ALA A 23 11.36 -1.39 -7.18
N SER A 24 12.14 -0.55 -6.50
CA SER A 24 13.59 -0.62 -6.46
C SER A 24 14.12 -0.69 -5.02
N SER A 25 15.04 -1.62 -4.78
CA SER A 25 15.76 -1.73 -3.52
C SER A 25 16.89 -0.71 -3.39
N THR A 26 17.30 -0.08 -4.49
CA THR A 26 18.43 0.86 -4.53
C THR A 26 17.97 2.32 -4.62
N GLN A 27 16.88 2.58 -5.34
CA GLN A 27 16.30 3.92 -5.43
C GLN A 27 15.41 4.19 -4.21
N LYS A 28 15.37 5.47 -3.81
CA LYS A 28 14.60 5.94 -2.66
C LYS A 28 13.51 6.88 -3.14
N THR A 29 12.28 6.58 -2.76
CA THR A 29 11.13 7.46 -2.93
C THR A 29 10.95 8.28 -1.65
N LEU A 30 10.73 9.59 -1.79
CA LEU A 30 10.42 10.45 -0.65
C LEU A 30 8.92 10.43 -0.40
N CYS A 31 8.52 9.93 0.77
CA CYS A 31 7.13 9.92 1.22
C CYS A 31 6.92 11.00 2.27
N ARG A 32 5.90 11.84 2.09
CA ARG A 32 5.56 12.94 3.01
C ARG A 32 4.16 12.78 3.60
N HIS A 33 3.98 13.20 4.84
CA HIS A 33 2.66 13.35 5.41
C HIS A 33 1.94 14.53 4.72
N PRO A 34 0.65 14.40 4.37
CA PRO A 34 -0.08 15.41 3.59
C PRO A 34 -0.11 16.80 4.26
N PHE A 35 -0.13 16.85 5.59
CA PHE A 35 -0.29 18.11 6.34
C PHE A 35 0.89 18.48 7.25
N GLN A 36 1.86 17.58 7.45
CA GLN A 36 2.91 17.77 8.45
C GLN A 36 4.26 17.63 7.77
N GLU A 37 4.82 18.76 7.31
CA GLU A 37 6.03 18.77 6.49
C GLU A 37 7.24 18.07 7.15
N LYS A 38 7.32 18.15 8.48
CA LYS A 38 8.37 17.49 9.28
C LYS A 38 8.24 15.96 9.28
N LEU A 39 7.05 15.41 9.02
CA LEU A 39 6.80 13.98 8.93
C LEU A 39 7.06 13.51 7.50
N ARG A 40 8.31 13.21 7.20
CA ARG A 40 8.75 12.67 5.91
C ARG A 40 9.77 11.56 6.08
N THR A 41 9.80 10.61 5.15
CA THR A 41 10.75 9.50 5.17
C THR A 41 11.09 9.06 3.75
N TYR A 42 12.33 8.63 3.55
CA TYR A 42 12.70 7.89 2.35
C TYR A 42 12.30 6.42 2.51
N VAL A 43 11.80 5.81 1.45
CA VAL A 43 11.48 4.38 1.36
C VAL A 43 12.07 3.78 0.09
N SER A 44 12.51 2.53 0.17
CA SER A 44 12.96 1.74 -0.98
C SER A 44 12.11 0.47 -1.04
N PRO A 45 10.98 0.49 -1.77
CA PRO A 45 10.07 -0.64 -1.81
C PRO A 45 10.60 -1.75 -2.72
N SER A 46 10.65 -2.99 -2.24
CA SER A 46 10.92 -4.15 -3.10
C SER A 46 9.73 -4.54 -4.00
N LYS A 47 8.53 -4.02 -3.69
CA LYS A 47 7.31 -4.22 -4.47
C LYS A 47 6.40 -3.01 -4.31
N VAL A 48 5.81 -2.57 -5.41
CA VAL A 48 4.74 -1.56 -5.45
C VAL A 48 3.47 -2.21 -6.01
N VAL A 49 2.33 -1.95 -5.39
CA VAL A 49 1.04 -2.57 -5.75
C VAL A 49 -0.01 -1.48 -5.90
N ASN A 50 -0.66 -1.41 -7.06
CA ASN A 50 -1.82 -0.55 -7.24
C ASN A 50 -3.01 -1.11 -6.46
N LEU A 51 -3.54 -0.32 -5.53
CA LEU A 51 -4.66 -0.72 -4.66
C LEU A 51 -6.02 -0.53 -5.36
N HIS A 52 -6.12 0.41 -6.30
CA HIS A 52 -7.35 0.67 -7.04
C HIS A 52 -7.39 -0.12 -8.34
N ARG A 53 -8.57 -0.67 -8.67
CA ARG A 53 -8.84 -1.39 -9.92
C ARG A 53 -10.14 -0.89 -10.51
N THR A 54 -10.17 -0.74 -11.83
CA THR A 54 -11.38 -0.35 -12.57
C THR A 54 -12.24 -1.59 -12.81
N TYR A 55 -13.34 -1.73 -12.06
CA TYR A 55 -14.34 -2.79 -12.28
C TYR A 55 -15.49 -2.35 -13.18
N TRP A 56 -15.75 -1.05 -13.28
CA TRP A 56 -16.83 -0.47 -14.07
C TRP A 56 -16.30 0.70 -14.90
N LYS A 57 -16.56 0.67 -16.22
CA LYS A 57 -16.22 1.75 -17.15
C LYS A 57 -17.09 1.59 -18.40
N ASP A 58 -17.46 2.68 -19.06
CA ASP A 58 -18.17 2.67 -20.34
C ASP A 58 -19.45 1.80 -20.30
N ASN A 59 -20.22 1.92 -19.20
CA ASN A 59 -21.43 1.16 -18.88
C ASN A 59 -21.28 -0.37 -18.91
N LYS A 60 -20.06 -0.88 -18.67
CA LYS A 60 -19.75 -2.31 -18.69
C LYS A 60 -18.84 -2.70 -17.53
N VAL A 61 -19.00 -3.94 -17.07
CA VAL A 61 -18.07 -4.59 -16.15
C VAL A 61 -16.76 -4.87 -16.89
N GLN A 62 -15.64 -4.45 -16.31
CA GLN A 62 -14.31 -4.51 -16.93
C GLN A 62 -13.50 -5.72 -16.51
N LEU A 63 -13.80 -6.28 -15.32
CA LEU A 63 -13.08 -7.40 -14.72
C LEU A 63 -14.09 -8.39 -14.13
N PRO A 64 -13.81 -9.71 -14.18
CA PRO A 64 -14.65 -10.69 -13.50
C PRO A 64 -14.68 -10.40 -12.00
N LEU A 65 -15.85 -10.56 -11.39
CA LEU A 65 -15.99 -10.44 -9.95
C LEU A 65 -15.31 -11.65 -9.28
N PRO A 66 -14.49 -11.43 -8.24
CA PRO A 66 -13.86 -12.54 -7.54
C PRO A 66 -14.90 -13.36 -6.78
N SER A 67 -14.69 -14.66 -6.74
CA SER A 67 -15.46 -15.58 -5.90
C SER A 67 -15.25 -15.32 -4.41
N LEU A 68 -16.17 -15.81 -3.57
CA LEU A 68 -16.01 -15.73 -2.11
C LEU A 68 -14.73 -16.43 -1.62
N PHE A 69 -14.32 -17.51 -2.29
CA PHE A 69 -13.07 -18.20 -1.97
C PHE A 69 -11.85 -17.31 -2.25
N GLU A 70 -11.79 -16.68 -3.43
CA GLU A 70 -10.70 -15.76 -3.78
C GLU A 70 -10.66 -14.54 -2.87
N ILE A 71 -11.83 -13.99 -2.50
CA ILE A 71 -11.93 -12.89 -1.54
C ILE A 71 -11.36 -13.31 -0.18
N ARG A 72 -11.75 -14.49 0.33
CA ARG A 72 -11.25 -15.02 1.60
C ARG A 72 -9.73 -15.21 1.58
N GLN A 73 -9.19 -15.81 0.52
CA GLN A 73 -7.75 -16.01 0.36
C GLN A 73 -7.00 -14.66 0.31
N ARG A 74 -7.54 -13.68 -0.42
CA ARG A 74 -6.96 -12.33 -0.48
C ARG A 74 -6.92 -11.68 0.90
N VAL A 75 -8.01 -11.72 1.66
CA VAL A 75 -8.07 -11.14 3.03
C VAL A 75 -7.03 -11.80 3.93
N GLN A 76 -6.94 -13.13 3.92
CA GLN A 76 -5.95 -13.87 4.71
C GLN A 76 -4.51 -13.46 4.33
N ALA A 77 -4.20 -13.42 3.03
CA ALA A 77 -2.89 -13.00 2.54
C ALA A 77 -2.55 -11.56 2.93
N SER A 78 -3.50 -10.62 2.81
CA SER A 78 -3.33 -9.22 3.21
C SER A 78 -3.09 -9.07 4.71
N LEU A 79 -3.80 -9.82 5.56
CA LEU A 79 -3.56 -9.80 7.00
C LEU A 79 -2.20 -10.41 7.36
N MET A 80 -1.74 -11.42 6.63
CA MET A 80 -0.41 -12.01 6.82
C MET A 80 0.72 -11.03 6.47
N SER A 81 0.53 -10.16 5.46
CA SER A 81 1.53 -9.16 5.08
C SER A 81 1.59 -7.94 6.02
N LEU A 82 0.63 -7.73 6.90
CA LEU A 82 0.72 -6.65 7.90
C LEU A 82 1.70 -7.00 9.01
N ARG A 83 2.49 -6.02 9.46
CA ARG A 83 3.37 -6.18 10.63
C ARG A 83 2.53 -6.44 11.88
N LYS A 84 3.07 -7.25 12.79
CA LYS A 84 2.36 -7.70 14.01
C LYS A 84 1.91 -6.54 14.89
N ASP A 85 2.69 -5.47 14.96
CA ASP A 85 2.43 -4.31 15.82
C ASP A 85 1.23 -3.46 15.36
N ILE A 86 0.93 -3.45 14.06
CA ILE A 86 -0.26 -2.82 13.47
C ILE A 86 -1.52 -3.66 13.76
N LYS A 87 -1.38 -4.98 13.88
CA LYS A 87 -2.50 -5.92 14.10
C LYS A 87 -2.92 -6.08 15.57
N ARG A 88 -2.31 -5.37 16.50
CA ARG A 88 -2.61 -5.53 17.93
C ARG A 88 -3.99 -4.97 18.27
N ASN A 89 -4.74 -5.68 19.11
CA ASN A 89 -6.02 -5.20 19.61
C ASN A 89 -5.86 -3.99 20.55
N LEU A 90 -4.78 -3.96 21.32
CA LEU A 90 -4.48 -2.87 22.26
C LEU A 90 -3.30 -2.05 21.77
N ASN A 91 -3.51 -0.73 21.70
CA ASN A 91 -2.51 0.28 21.31
C ASN A 91 -1.76 -0.06 20.00
N PRO A 92 -2.46 -0.35 18.88
CA PRO A 92 -1.80 -0.67 17.61
C PRO A 92 -0.92 0.48 17.13
N THR A 93 0.18 0.16 16.46
CA THR A 93 0.98 1.18 15.76
C THR A 93 0.17 1.71 14.58
N PRO A 94 0.00 3.04 14.41
CA PRO A 94 -0.69 3.59 13.25
C PRO A 94 -0.04 3.13 11.93
N TYR A 95 -0.87 2.70 10.98
CA TYR A 95 -0.40 2.42 9.63
C TYR A 95 -0.13 3.73 8.88
N LYS A 96 0.94 3.76 8.09
CA LYS A 96 1.40 4.98 7.43
C LYS A 96 0.66 5.19 6.12
N ILE A 97 0.18 6.41 5.90
CA ILE A 97 -0.33 6.91 4.62
C ILE A 97 0.49 8.16 4.29
N ALA A 98 0.97 8.28 3.06
CA ALA A 98 1.76 9.41 2.60
C ALA A 98 1.39 9.81 1.16
N GLU A 99 1.83 10.99 0.76
CA GLU A 99 1.81 11.44 -0.63
C GLU A 99 3.18 11.26 -1.28
N LEU A 100 3.18 10.97 -2.58
CA LEU A 100 4.36 10.96 -3.43
C LEU A 100 4.86 12.39 -3.68
N HIS A 101 6.18 12.55 -3.80
CA HIS A 101 6.83 13.78 -4.22
C HIS A 101 7.97 13.45 -5.19
#